data_AF-A0A0A6D049-F1
#
_entry.id   AF-A0A0A6D049-F1
#
_cell.length_a   1.000
_cell.length_b   1.000
_cell.length_c   1.000
_cell.angle_alpha   90.00
_cell.angle_beta   90.00
_cell.angle_gamma   90.00
#
_symmetry.space_group_name_H-M   'P 1'
#
loop_
_entity.id
_entity.type
_entity.pdbx_description
1 polymer ?
#
loop_
_entity_poly.entity_id
_entity_poly.type
_entity_poly.pdbx_seq_one_letter_code
_entity_poly.pdbx_strand_id
1 'polypeptide(L)'
;MQALSGGIVGGLAVLGAYKIGLRQVSIIEAQTEILAKQADIEAKRLTHELYERRYKTYDTALRYVVECVESTDQRPRPEIRDQFIRALGESQFLHDANVTKELIEIRTIVEATYAIRRDMWSYDQGNDAYPEGYAEKERELRSWLRERVRTLPALFSDLVVT
;
A
#
# COMPACT_ATOMS: atom_id res chain seq x y z
N MET A 1 -36.71 -14.51 -73.91
CA MET A 1 -36.09 -13.30 -73.32
C MET A 1 -36.12 -13.44 -71.80
N GLN A 2 -35.04 -13.92 -71.17
CA GLN A 2 -34.80 -13.87 -69.72
C GLN A 2 -33.41 -14.48 -69.46
N ALA A 3 -32.37 -13.65 -69.29
CA ALA A 3 -31.05 -14.12 -68.80
C ALA A 3 -30.03 -13.01 -68.42
N LEU A 4 -30.34 -11.72 -68.52
CA LEU A 4 -29.30 -10.66 -68.37
C LEU A 4 -29.35 -9.84 -67.08
N SER A 5 -30.30 -10.06 -66.17
CA SER A 5 -30.44 -9.23 -64.96
C SER A 5 -29.64 -9.72 -63.73
N GLY A 6 -29.16 -10.96 -63.71
CA GLY A 6 -28.50 -11.54 -62.52
C GLY A 6 -27.06 -11.07 -62.29
N GLY A 7 -26.28 -10.83 -63.36
CA GLY A 7 -24.85 -10.51 -63.25
C GLY A 7 -24.57 -9.07 -62.79
N ILE A 8 -25.40 -8.11 -63.18
CA ILE A 8 -25.22 -6.69 -62.83
C ILE A 8 -25.55 -6.46 -61.34
N VAL A 9 -26.59 -7.13 -60.84
CA VAL A 9 -26.98 -7.07 -59.42
C VAL A 9 -25.93 -7.76 -58.53
N GLY A 10 -25.37 -8.89 -58.97
CA GLY A 10 -24.27 -9.56 -58.27
C GLY A 10 -22.98 -8.74 -58.21
N GLY A 11 -22.59 -8.08 -59.32
CA GLY A 11 -21.39 -7.25 -59.38
C GLY A 11 -21.47 -5.98 -58.50
N LEU A 12 -22.64 -5.33 -58.46
CA LEU A 12 -22.89 -4.19 -57.57
C LEU A 12 -22.87 -4.58 -56.09
N ALA A 13 -23.38 -5.77 -55.75
CA ALA A 13 -23.34 -6.29 -54.38
C ALA A 13 -21.90 -6.54 -53.90
N VAL A 14 -21.03 -7.07 -54.76
CA VAL A 14 -19.61 -7.31 -54.44
C VAL A 14 -18.84 -6.00 -54.24
N LEU A 15 -19.07 -4.99 -55.09
CA LEU A 15 -18.47 -3.66 -54.92
C LEU A 15 -18.95 -2.95 -53.65
N GLY A 16 -20.23 -3.09 -53.32
CA GLY A 16 -20.81 -2.60 -52.06
C GLY A 16 -20.16 -3.25 -50.84
N ALA A 17 -20.05 -4.59 -50.85
CA ALA A 17 -19.42 -5.35 -49.77
C ALA A 17 -17.93 -5.00 -49.59
N TYR A 18 -17.19 -4.81 -50.69
CA TYR A 18 -15.78 -4.39 -50.65
C TYR A 18 -15.60 -3.01 -50.01
N LYS A 19 -16.43 -2.03 -50.39
CA LYS A 19 -16.39 -0.68 -49.82
C LYS A 19 -16.78 -0.65 -48.34
N ILE A 20 -17.71 -1.51 -47.93
CA ILE A 20 -18.08 -1.70 -46.53
C ILE A 20 -16.94 -2.36 -45.75
N GLY A 21 -16.28 -3.38 -46.32
CA GLY A 21 -15.13 -4.07 -45.73
C GLY A 21 -13.95 -3.13 -45.45
N LEU A 22 -13.59 -2.26 -46.40
CA LEU A 22 -12.51 -1.27 -46.19
C LEU A 22 -12.83 -0.29 -45.06
N ARG A 23 -14.08 0.15 -44.92
CA ARG A 23 -14.50 0.98 -43.78
C ARG A 23 -14.44 0.23 -42.46
N GLN A 24 -14.82 -1.05 -42.44
CA GLN A 24 -14.71 -1.87 -41.24
C GLN A 24 -13.26 -2.04 -40.78
N VAL A 25 -12.30 -2.20 -41.70
CA VAL A 25 -10.87 -2.27 -41.34
C VAL A 25 -10.41 -1.00 -40.62
N SER A 26 -10.74 0.19 -41.16
CA SER A 26 -10.38 1.47 -40.51
C SER A 26 -11.02 1.66 -39.12
N ILE A 27 -12.22 1.11 -38.92
CA ILE A 27 -12.91 1.14 -37.62
C ILE A 27 -12.23 0.18 -36.64
N ILE A 28 -11.84 -1.01 -37.10
CA ILE A 28 -11.12 -2.00 -36.28
C ILE A 28 -9.75 -1.45 -35.87
N GLU A 29 -9.03 -0.78 -36.77
CA GLU A 29 -7.76 -0.11 -36.46
C GLU A 29 -7.95 0.97 -35.39
N ALA A 30 -8.95 1.84 -35.55
CA ALA A 30 -9.26 2.88 -34.55
C ALA A 30 -9.69 2.28 -33.20
N GLN A 31 -10.46 1.18 -33.19
CA GLN A 31 -10.83 0.47 -31.96
C GLN A 31 -9.63 -0.18 -31.29
N THR A 32 -8.68 -0.71 -32.07
CA THR A 32 -7.45 -1.31 -31.54
C THR A 32 -6.57 -0.24 -30.88
N GLU A 33 -6.46 0.94 -31.48
CA GLU A 33 -5.75 2.08 -30.89
C GLU A 33 -6.42 2.56 -29.59
N ILE A 34 -7.75 2.61 -29.55
CA ILE A 34 -8.50 2.96 -28.33
C ILE A 34 -8.27 1.92 -27.23
N LEU A 35 -8.34 0.63 -27.55
CA LEU A 35 -8.08 -0.45 -26.59
C LEU A 35 -6.65 -0.40 -26.04
N ALA A 36 -5.67 -0.11 -26.90
CA ALA A 36 -4.28 0.07 -26.48
C ALA A 36 -4.12 1.25 -25.52
N LYS A 37 -4.78 2.38 -25.79
CA LYS A 37 -4.80 3.54 -24.90
C LYS A 37 -5.52 3.25 -23.59
N GLN A 38 -6.62 2.51 -23.61
CA GLN A 38 -7.33 2.09 -22.40
C GLN A 38 -6.47 1.19 -21.52
N ALA A 39 -5.74 0.24 -22.12
CA ALA A 39 -4.81 -0.62 -21.41
C ALA A 39 -3.66 0.17 -20.75
N ASP A 40 -3.09 1.16 -21.45
CA ASP A 40 -2.04 2.04 -20.89
C ASP A 40 -2.57 2.88 -19.72
N ILE A 41 -3.78 3.43 -19.83
CA ILE A 41 -4.42 4.18 -18.74
C ILE A 41 -4.67 3.28 -17.53
N GLU A 42 -5.16 2.06 -17.73
CA GLU A 42 -5.41 1.10 -16.67
C GLU A 42 -4.12 0.67 -15.97
N ALA A 43 -3.05 0.42 -16.73
CA ALA A 43 -1.74 0.11 -16.18
C ALA A 43 -1.22 1.26 -15.30
N LYS A 44 -1.26 2.51 -15.78
CA LYS A 44 -0.86 3.70 -15.01
C LYS A 44 -1.68 3.87 -13.74
N ARG A 45 -2.98 3.60 -13.81
CA ARG A 45 -3.87 3.65 -12.65
C ARG A 45 -3.49 2.61 -11.60
N LEU A 46 -3.25 1.37 -11.99
CA LEU A 46 -2.82 0.30 -11.08
C LEU A 46 -1.48 0.64 -10.42
N THR A 47 -0.53 1.19 -11.18
CA THR A 47 0.75 1.67 -10.64
C THR A 47 0.54 2.75 -9.59
N HIS A 48 -0.31 3.74 -9.87
CA HIS A 48 -0.64 4.80 -8.91
C HIS A 48 -1.30 4.24 -7.63
N GLU A 49 -2.28 3.34 -7.77
CA GLU A 49 -2.96 2.69 -6.64
C GLU A 49 -1.97 1.88 -5.78
N LEU A 50 -0.99 1.20 -6.39
CA LEU A 50 0.07 0.50 -5.66
C LEU A 50 0.96 1.48 -4.88
N TYR A 51 1.38 2.60 -5.49
CA TYR A 51 2.16 3.62 -4.80
C TYR A 51 1.41 4.23 -3.62
N GLU A 52 0.13 4.56 -3.79
CA GLU A 52 -0.71 5.14 -2.74
C GLU A 52 -0.86 4.17 -1.56
N ARG A 53 -1.08 2.87 -1.84
CA ARG A 53 -1.16 1.84 -0.79
C ARG A 53 0.16 1.68 -0.04
N ARG A 54 1.29 1.63 -0.75
CA ARG A 54 2.64 1.57 -0.16
C ARG A 54 2.94 2.79 0.71
N TYR A 55 2.59 3.98 0.23
CA TYR A 55 2.73 5.21 1.01
C TYR A 55 1.87 5.20 2.27
N LYS A 56 0.63 4.72 2.17
CA LYS A 56 -0.29 4.62 3.31
C LYS A 56 0.25 3.70 4.41
N THR A 57 0.90 2.59 4.04
CA THR A 57 1.58 1.71 5.01
C THR A 57 2.67 2.46 5.77
N TYR A 58 3.51 3.24 5.06
CA TYR A 58 4.51 4.11 5.67
C TYR A 58 3.89 5.15 6.63
N ASP A 59 2.91 5.91 6.15
CA ASP A 59 2.25 6.97 6.94
C ASP A 59 1.62 6.41 8.23
N THR A 60 0.95 5.26 8.11
CA THR A 60 0.34 4.58 9.26
C THR A 60 1.39 4.09 10.25
N ALA A 61 2.51 3.53 9.76
CA ALA A 61 3.62 3.11 10.61
C ALA A 61 4.27 4.29 11.34
N LEU A 62 4.52 5.39 10.63
CA LEU A 62 5.09 6.61 11.21
C LEU A 62 4.19 7.16 12.31
N ARG A 63 2.89 7.33 12.01
CA ARG A 63 1.90 7.83 12.97
C ARG A 63 1.84 6.95 14.22
N TYR A 64 1.90 5.64 14.05
CA TYR A 64 1.93 4.71 15.17
C TYR A 64 3.15 4.90 16.07
N VAL A 65 4.36 4.97 15.50
CA VAL A 65 5.60 5.17 16.28
C VAL A 65 5.62 6.54 16.95
N VAL A 66 5.24 7.60 16.25
CA VAL A 66 5.16 8.96 16.80
C VAL A 66 4.22 9.00 18.00
N GLU A 67 3.02 8.43 17.88
CA GLU A 67 2.07 8.33 19.00
C GLU A 67 2.69 7.60 20.20
N CYS A 68 3.45 6.52 19.97
CA CYS A 68 4.12 5.78 21.05
C CYS A 68 5.24 6.60 21.74
N VAL A 69 5.93 7.46 20.99
CA VAL A 69 6.99 8.32 21.52
C VAL A 69 6.41 9.48 22.34
N GLU A 70 5.36 10.11 21.82
CA GLU A 70 4.70 11.28 22.40
C GLU A 70 3.79 10.93 23.59
N SER A 71 3.18 9.76 23.59
CA SER A 71 2.29 9.33 24.67
C SER A 71 3.07 9.16 25.97
N THR A 72 2.90 10.10 26.90
CA THR A 72 3.62 10.08 28.16
C THR A 72 3.25 8.91 29.03
N ASP A 73 2.02 8.37 29.01
CA ASP A 73 1.56 7.31 29.94
C ASP A 73 0.58 6.27 29.37
N GLN A 74 0.15 6.43 28.11
CA GLN A 74 -0.96 5.65 27.57
C GLN A 74 -0.55 4.80 26.38
N ARG A 75 -1.19 3.63 26.27
CA ARG A 75 -1.18 2.83 25.04
C ARG A 75 -1.61 3.71 23.86
N PRO A 76 -1.13 3.44 22.63
CA PRO A 76 -1.53 4.21 21.47
C PRO A 76 -3.03 4.04 21.34
N ARG A 77 -3.70 5.10 20.89
CA ARG A 77 -5.15 5.07 20.69
C ARG A 77 -5.55 3.80 19.92
N PRO A 78 -6.61 3.08 20.36
CA PRO A 78 -7.03 1.83 19.73
C PRO A 78 -7.14 1.95 18.21
N GLU A 79 -7.63 3.08 17.71
CA GLU A 79 -7.80 3.36 16.29
C GLU A 79 -6.45 3.37 15.54
N ILE A 80 -5.43 4.00 16.11
CA ILE A 80 -4.08 4.05 15.51
C ILE A 80 -3.44 2.66 15.56
N ARG A 81 -3.58 1.94 16.67
CA ARG A 81 -3.08 0.57 16.81
C ARG A 81 -3.74 -0.37 15.78
N ASP A 82 -5.06 -0.29 15.62
CA ASP A 82 -5.79 -1.17 14.72
C ASP A 82 -5.53 -0.83 13.25
N GLN A 83 -5.23 0.44 12.93
CA GLN A 83 -4.73 0.84 11.62
C GLN A 83 -3.33 0.26 11.38
N PHE A 84 -2.43 0.34 12.35
CA PHE A 84 -1.09 -0.23 12.26
C PHE A 84 -1.11 -1.74 12.05
N ILE A 85 -1.96 -2.49 12.79
CA ILE A 85 -2.09 -3.94 12.62
C ILE A 85 -2.56 -4.30 11.20
N ARG A 86 -3.49 -3.52 10.63
CA ARG A 86 -3.91 -3.70 9.23
C ARG A 86 -2.78 -3.40 8.26
N ALA A 87 -2.08 -2.28 8.43
CA ALA A 87 -0.95 -1.91 7.60
C ALA A 87 0.18 -2.96 7.67
N LEU A 88 0.42 -3.55 8.84
CA LEU A 88 1.37 -4.65 9.02
C LEU A 88 0.95 -5.88 8.21
N GLY A 89 -0.33 -6.26 8.22
CA GLY A 89 -0.84 -7.35 7.40
C GLY A 89 -0.70 -7.07 5.90
N GLU A 90 -1.02 -5.86 5.47
CA GLU A 90 -0.86 -5.42 4.08
C GLU A 90 0.61 -5.39 3.65
N SER A 91 1.53 -5.10 4.57
CA SER A 91 2.94 -4.95 4.26
C SER A 91 3.59 -6.22 3.71
N GLN A 92 3.06 -7.39 4.07
CA GLN A 92 3.51 -8.70 3.59
C GLN A 92 3.34 -8.86 2.07
N PHE A 93 2.40 -8.13 1.49
CA PHE A 93 2.09 -8.18 0.05
C PHE A 93 2.60 -6.95 -0.71
N LEU A 94 2.66 -5.79 -0.03
CA LEU A 94 2.98 -4.52 -0.67
C LEU A 94 4.48 -4.20 -0.69
N HIS A 95 5.26 -4.76 0.23
CA HIS A 95 6.65 -4.44 0.45
C HIS A 95 7.54 -5.68 0.55
N ASP A 96 8.84 -5.47 0.50
CA ASP A 96 9.82 -6.52 0.76
C ASP A 96 9.73 -7.06 2.19
N ALA A 97 10.20 -8.29 2.36
CA ALA A 97 10.19 -8.98 3.65
C ALA A 97 10.89 -8.18 4.76
N ASN A 98 11.88 -7.36 4.41
CA ASN A 98 12.59 -6.51 5.37
C ASN A 98 11.66 -5.46 6.00
N VAL A 99 10.82 -4.79 5.21
CA VAL A 99 9.85 -3.81 5.74
C VAL A 99 8.90 -4.48 6.72
N THR A 100 8.35 -5.65 6.34
CA THR A 100 7.45 -6.41 7.21
C THR A 100 8.14 -6.78 8.54
N LYS A 101 9.37 -7.29 8.47
CA LYS A 101 10.16 -7.67 9.65
C LYS A 101 10.36 -6.50 10.60
N GLU A 102 10.72 -5.34 10.06
CA GLU A 102 10.95 -4.12 10.85
C GLU A 102 9.65 -3.58 11.47
N LEU A 103 8.51 -3.68 10.77
CA LEU A 103 7.20 -3.34 11.34
C LEU A 103 6.80 -4.29 12.49
N ILE A 104 7.14 -5.58 12.39
CA ILE A 104 6.94 -6.54 13.50
C ILE A 104 7.82 -6.15 14.68
N GLU A 105 9.08 -5.80 14.45
CA GLU A 105 9.99 -5.38 15.52
C GLU A 105 9.48 -4.12 16.24
N ILE A 106 9.00 -3.13 15.47
CA ILE A 106 8.33 -1.95 16.03
C ILE A 106 7.20 -2.36 16.96
N ARG A 107 6.31 -3.24 16.52
CA ARG A 107 5.19 -3.73 17.35
C ARG A 107 5.71 -4.36 18.64
N THR A 108 6.71 -5.23 18.55
CA THR A 108 7.28 -5.94 19.70
C THR A 108 7.90 -4.98 20.71
N ILE A 109 8.68 -3.99 20.24
CA ILE A 109 9.30 -2.99 21.11
C ILE A 109 8.25 -2.09 21.77
N VAL A 110 7.21 -1.69 21.02
CA VAL A 110 6.09 -0.92 21.56
C VAL A 110 5.36 -1.72 22.66
N GLU A 111 5.03 -2.99 22.41
CA GLU A 111 4.37 -3.86 23.39
C GLU A 111 5.24 -4.06 24.64
N ALA A 112 6.56 -4.24 24.46
CA ALA A 112 7.51 -4.33 25.57
C ALA A 112 7.58 -3.03 26.39
N THR A 113 7.56 -1.88 25.73
CA THR A 113 7.51 -0.56 26.37
C THR A 113 6.24 -0.42 27.20
N TYR A 114 5.09 -0.86 26.70
CA TYR A 114 3.86 -0.79 27.47
C TYR A 114 3.80 -1.79 28.62
N ALA A 115 4.35 -2.99 28.44
CA ALA A 115 4.41 -3.98 29.50
C ALA A 115 5.23 -3.45 30.69
N ILE A 116 6.44 -2.93 30.42
CA ILE A 116 7.31 -2.44 31.50
C ILE A 116 6.70 -1.25 32.23
N ARG A 117 6.09 -0.31 31.51
CA ARG A 117 5.47 0.88 32.10
C ARG A 117 4.23 0.57 32.92
N ARG A 118 3.40 -0.36 32.44
CA ARG A 118 2.26 -0.86 33.22
C ARG A 118 2.74 -1.50 34.53
N ASP A 119 3.80 -2.29 34.46
CA ASP A 119 4.36 -2.93 35.63
C ASP A 119 4.92 -1.89 36.61
N MET A 120 5.69 -0.90 36.13
CA MET A 120 6.18 0.24 36.94
C MET A 120 5.04 1.00 37.63
N TRP A 121 3.98 1.34 36.90
CA TRP A 121 2.81 2.00 37.48
C TRP A 121 2.14 1.12 38.56
N SER A 122 2.10 -0.21 38.38
CA SER A 122 1.57 -1.10 39.42
C SER A 122 2.38 -1.04 40.71
N TYR A 123 3.71 -0.92 40.63
CA TYR A 123 4.57 -0.75 41.81
C TYR A 123 4.36 0.61 42.47
N ASP A 124 4.29 1.68 41.66
CA ASP A 124 4.05 3.04 42.15
C ASP A 124 2.71 3.16 42.92
N GLN A 125 1.65 2.46 42.46
CA GLN A 125 0.36 2.41 43.19
C GLN A 125 0.44 1.61 44.49
N GLY A 126 1.34 0.63 44.56
CA GLY A 126 1.57 -0.19 45.76
C GLY A 126 2.43 0.50 46.82
N ASN A 127 3.01 1.67 46.52
CA ASN A 127 4.11 2.29 47.28
C ASN A 127 5.37 1.41 47.37
N ASP A 128 5.53 0.47 46.42
CA ASP A 128 6.70 -0.38 46.32
C ASP A 128 7.68 0.21 45.29
N ALA A 129 8.98 0.05 45.54
CA ALA A 129 9.97 0.34 44.52
C ALA A 129 9.90 -0.74 43.43
N TYR A 130 9.83 -0.33 42.16
CA TYR A 130 9.94 -1.28 41.05
C TYR A 130 11.36 -1.91 41.00
N PRO A 131 11.51 -3.11 40.39
CA PRO A 131 12.78 -3.81 40.36
C PRO A 131 13.93 -3.02 39.70
N GLU A 132 15.16 -3.26 40.16
CA GLU A 132 16.35 -2.66 39.58
C GLU A 132 16.44 -2.93 38.06
N GLY A 133 16.84 -1.90 37.30
CA GLY A 133 16.96 -1.98 35.85
C GLY A 133 15.69 -1.68 35.05
N TYR A 134 14.50 -1.59 35.67
CA TYR A 134 13.26 -1.27 34.95
C TYR A 134 13.31 0.11 34.28
N ALA A 135 13.78 1.13 35.01
CA ALA A 135 13.91 2.48 34.48
C ALA A 135 14.92 2.58 33.33
N GLU A 136 16.03 1.82 33.40
CA GLU A 136 17.02 1.79 32.32
C GLU A 136 16.42 1.13 31.08
N LYS A 137 15.75 0.00 31.25
CA LYS A 137 15.09 -0.72 30.15
C LYS A 137 13.98 0.11 29.51
N GLU A 138 13.18 0.85 30.28
CA GLU A 138 12.21 1.80 29.71
C GLU A 138 12.93 2.87 28.87
N ARG A 139 14.02 3.45 29.39
CA ARG A 139 14.81 4.45 28.69
C ARG A 139 15.38 3.92 27.38
N GLU A 140 15.93 2.72 27.37
CA GLU A 140 16.46 2.05 26.19
C GLU A 140 15.38 1.85 25.13
N LEU A 141 14.23 1.28 25.50
CA LEU A 141 13.11 1.04 24.58
C LEU A 141 12.58 2.35 24.00
N ARG A 142 12.43 3.40 24.82
CA ARG A 142 12.01 4.72 24.34
C ARG A 142 13.05 5.38 23.44
N SER A 143 14.34 5.21 23.73
CA SER A 143 15.42 5.69 22.87
C SER A 143 15.38 5.01 21.51
N TRP A 144 15.16 3.69 21.49
CA TRP A 144 14.98 2.92 20.25
C TRP A 144 13.79 3.45 19.44
N LEU A 145 12.63 3.68 20.08
CA LEU A 145 11.45 4.20 19.38
C LEU A 145 11.69 5.59 18.77
N ARG A 146 12.37 6.48 19.50
CA ARG A 146 12.74 7.82 18.98
C ARG A 146 13.67 7.72 17.78
N GLU A 147 14.65 6.84 17.84
CA GLU A 147 15.56 6.63 16.71
C GLU A 147 14.81 6.02 15.53
N ARG A 148 13.88 5.10 15.79
CA ARG A 148 13.06 4.50 14.75
C ARG A 148 12.21 5.52 14.00
N VAL A 149 11.68 6.56 14.65
CA VAL A 149 10.99 7.67 13.94
C VAL A 149 11.90 8.30 12.87
N ARG A 150 13.21 8.44 13.15
CA ARG A 150 14.16 9.05 12.22
C ARG A 150 14.57 8.12 11.09
N THR A 151 14.70 6.83 11.37
CA THR A 151 15.16 5.84 10.39
C THR A 151 14.02 5.23 9.57
N LEU A 152 12.77 5.37 10.00
CA LEU A 152 11.61 4.82 9.31
C LEU A 152 11.51 5.26 7.83
N PRO A 153 11.72 6.54 7.45
CA PRO A 153 11.66 6.92 6.03
C PRO A 153 12.65 6.16 5.15
N ALA A 154 13.85 5.88 5.66
CA ALA A 154 14.88 5.12 4.93
C ALA A 154 14.49 3.64 4.75
N LEU A 155 13.66 3.09 5.63
CA LEU A 155 13.12 1.74 5.45
C LEU A 155 12.18 1.66 4.23
N PHE A 156 11.53 2.77 3.89
CA PHE A 156 10.55 2.86 2.80
C PHE A 156 11.12 3.57 1.56
N SER A 157 12.40 3.96 1.54
CA SER A 157 12.97 4.76 0.43
C SER A 157 13.13 3.99 -0.88
N ASP A 158 13.22 2.65 -0.81
CA ASP A 158 13.31 1.79 -2.00
C ASP A 158 12.01 1.79 -2.83
N LEU A 159 10.96 2.45 -2.33
CA LEU A 159 9.70 2.63 -3.05
C LEU A 159 9.76 3.66 -4.18
N VAL A 160 10.88 4.36 -4.39
CA VAL A 160 10.99 5.44 -5.39
C VAL A 160 11.63 4.98 -6.70
N VAL A 161 12.19 3.77 -6.78
CA VAL A 161 13.02 3.36 -7.93
C VAL A 161 12.64 1.99 -8.48
N THR A 162 11.71 1.94 -9.44
CA THR A 162 11.87 1.46 -10.84
C THR A 162 10.53 1.41 -11.57
#